data_AF-A0A5P2G2L7-F1
#
_entry.id   AF-A0A5P2G2L7-F1
#
_cell.length_a   1.000
_cell.length_b   1.000
_cell.length_c   1.000
_cell.angle_alpha   90.00
_cell.angle_beta   90.00
_cell.angle_gamma   90.00
#
_symmetry.space_group_name_H-M   'P 1'
#
loop_
_entity.id
_entity.type
_entity.pdbx_description
1 polymer ?
#
loop_
_entity_poly.entity_id
_entity_poly.type
_entity_poly.pdbx_seq_one_letter_code
_entity_poly.pdbx_strand_id
1 'polypeptide(L)'
;MELFNSIKSMLGKQIEKEVKITETITDGVSDKVRNPFIFTFIITWIIHNWTIVYSFFFIDQKCTLEEKIEYFKQYWRQKNLFGFHYGFIGDLIICIVVATIVLIITYLCKLGSKKLSILYNNSIIRISNTRLITKEEYKELQKEIDSKQNEIDKLQGDRVKFDSKINQKEDIIGNLNNEKSKLNDEFDEFKKANNKNIEQKNKANFDFNLVVNMLESEKEIPQFLEYIMSNLGLSDSKDWGFEAFYNHFGNYLKKSPELFLNNYANLFNSLKIQVISYLIFSPNGIYVQIKNIPYAQSTISFLEENNLITIVERESSKYYVITNSKEINYKNIMGFLLLALYNRSFIVKNQSHREKR
;
A
#
# COMPACT_ATOMS: atom_id res chain seq x y z
N MET A 1 -77.07 60.91 -11.64
CA MET A 1 -75.88 60.03 -11.72
C MET A 1 -75.12 60.19 -13.03
N GLU A 2 -75.79 60.22 -14.19
CA GLU A 2 -75.11 60.33 -15.51
C GLU A 2 -74.23 61.58 -15.66
N LEU A 3 -74.70 62.74 -15.20
CA LEU A 3 -73.94 64.00 -15.27
C LEU A 3 -72.64 63.96 -14.42
N PHE A 4 -72.68 63.28 -13.27
CA PHE A 4 -71.50 63.10 -12.42
C PHE A 4 -70.46 62.17 -13.08
N ASN A 5 -70.92 61.10 -13.74
CA ASN A 5 -70.03 60.20 -14.48
C ASN A 5 -69.41 60.88 -15.70
N SER A 6 -70.16 61.75 -16.39
CA SER A 6 -69.66 62.55 -17.51
C SER A 6 -68.56 63.54 -17.08
N ILE A 7 -68.77 64.27 -15.98
CA ILE A 7 -67.78 65.20 -15.42
C ILE A 7 -66.51 64.45 -14.99
N LYS A 8 -66.65 63.30 -14.33
CA LYS A 8 -65.49 62.47 -13.91
C LYS A 8 -64.67 61.97 -15.11
N SER A 9 -65.34 61.59 -16.22
CA SER A 9 -64.65 61.17 -17.45
C SER A 9 -63.92 62.32 -18.14
N MET A 10 -64.52 63.52 -18.19
CA MET A 10 -63.88 64.71 -18.76
C MET A 10 -62.65 65.15 -17.96
N LEU A 11 -62.75 65.20 -16.63
CA LEU A 11 -61.61 65.52 -15.76
C LEU A 11 -60.49 64.50 -15.87
N GLY A 12 -60.81 63.20 -15.94
CA GLY A 12 -59.81 62.14 -16.14
C GLY A 12 -59.01 62.31 -17.45
N LYS A 13 -59.70 62.64 -18.56
CA LYS A 13 -59.04 62.89 -19.86
C LYS A 13 -58.18 64.15 -19.87
N GLN A 14 -58.57 65.20 -19.14
CA GLN A 14 -57.76 66.41 -18.99
C GLN A 14 -56.48 66.13 -18.20
N ILE A 15 -56.58 65.42 -17.08
CA ILE A 15 -55.42 65.04 -16.25
C ILE A 15 -54.47 64.14 -17.04
N GLU A 16 -54.98 63.13 -17.76
CA GLU A 16 -54.15 62.25 -18.59
C GLU A 16 -53.41 63.02 -19.69
N LYS A 17 -54.07 64.02 -20.30
CA LYS A 17 -53.43 64.88 -21.31
C LYS A 17 -52.34 65.75 -20.70
N GLU A 18 -52.56 66.33 -19.52
CA GLU A 18 -51.56 67.14 -18.82
C GLU A 18 -50.35 66.30 -18.39
N VAL A 19 -50.58 65.10 -17.83
CA VAL A 19 -49.52 64.16 -17.47
C VAL A 19 -48.67 63.81 -18.70
N LYS A 20 -49.31 63.44 -19.82
CA LYS A 20 -48.60 63.10 -21.06
C LYS A 20 -47.76 64.26 -21.63
N ILE A 21 -48.24 65.50 -21.49
CA ILE A 21 -47.47 66.69 -21.89
C ILE A 21 -46.26 66.87 -20.97
N THR A 22 -46.43 66.71 -19.65
CA THR A 22 -45.31 66.81 -18.71
C THR A 22 -44.27 65.71 -18.93
N GLU A 23 -44.67 64.49 -19.25
CA GLU A 23 -43.75 63.39 -19.58
C GLU A 23 -42.96 63.70 -20.86
N THR A 24 -43.64 64.14 -21.92
CA THR A 24 -43.00 64.47 -23.21
C THR A 24 -41.97 65.60 -23.07
N ILE A 25 -42.28 66.62 -22.27
CA ILE A 25 -41.35 67.73 -21.99
C ILE A 25 -40.19 67.24 -21.14
N THR A 26 -40.46 66.44 -20.10
CA THR A 26 -39.43 65.91 -19.20
C THR A 26 -38.45 65.00 -19.94
N ASP A 27 -38.95 64.12 -20.79
CA ASP A 27 -38.13 63.22 -21.61
C ASP A 27 -37.27 64.01 -22.61
N GLY A 28 -37.85 65.01 -23.27
CA GLY A 28 -37.11 65.87 -24.20
C GLY A 28 -36.02 66.71 -23.53
N VAL A 29 -36.23 67.14 -22.28
CA VAL A 29 -35.19 67.82 -21.48
C VAL A 29 -34.14 66.82 -21.00
N SER A 30 -34.56 65.65 -20.51
CA SER A 30 -33.67 64.59 -20.05
C SER A 30 -32.70 64.15 -21.14
N ASP A 31 -33.17 63.93 -22.36
CA ASP A 31 -32.34 63.52 -23.50
C ASP A 31 -31.30 64.58 -23.89
N LYS A 32 -31.66 65.86 -23.79
CA LYS A 32 -30.74 66.98 -24.06
C LYS A 32 -29.72 67.18 -22.94
N VAL A 33 -30.15 67.05 -21.69
CA VAL A 33 -29.26 67.12 -20.51
C VAL A 33 -28.30 65.93 -20.47
N ARG A 34 -28.70 64.77 -21.02
CA ARG A 34 -27.83 63.61 -21.17
C ARG A 34 -26.65 63.85 -22.11
N ASN A 35 -26.72 64.87 -22.97
CA ASN A 35 -25.57 65.28 -23.77
C ASN A 35 -24.55 65.98 -22.86
N PRO A 36 -23.36 65.37 -22.62
CA PRO A 36 -22.36 65.93 -21.71
C PRO A 36 -21.88 67.32 -22.14
N PHE A 37 -21.96 67.64 -23.44
CA PHE A 37 -21.65 68.98 -23.94
C PHE A 37 -22.66 70.02 -23.47
N ILE A 38 -23.95 69.76 -23.66
CA ILE A 38 -25.02 70.69 -23.27
C ILE A 38 -24.99 70.89 -21.74
N PHE A 39 -24.82 69.81 -20.99
CA PHE A 39 -24.73 69.88 -19.53
C PHE A 39 -23.53 70.70 -19.06
N THR A 40 -22.34 70.43 -19.60
CA THR A 40 -21.12 71.19 -19.25
C THR A 40 -21.25 72.65 -19.66
N PHE A 41 -21.86 72.93 -20.81
CA PHE A 41 -22.13 74.29 -21.27
C PHE A 41 -23.08 75.04 -20.34
N ILE A 42 -24.21 74.44 -19.94
CA ILE A 42 -25.17 75.05 -19.00
C ILE A 42 -24.48 75.36 -17.67
N ILE A 43 -23.71 74.41 -17.11
CA ILE A 43 -22.98 74.64 -15.85
C ILE A 43 -21.95 75.76 -16.02
N THR A 44 -21.17 75.73 -17.11
CA THR A 44 -20.16 76.75 -17.39
C THR A 44 -20.81 78.13 -17.52
N TRP A 45 -21.95 78.22 -18.20
CA TRP A 45 -22.70 79.45 -18.36
C TRP A 45 -23.25 79.96 -17.02
N ILE A 46 -23.83 79.10 -16.19
CA ILE A 46 -24.33 79.47 -14.84
C ILE A 46 -23.20 80.00 -13.97
N ILE A 47 -22.04 79.31 -13.95
CA ILE A 47 -20.88 79.73 -13.15
C ILE A 47 -20.30 81.05 -13.69
N HIS A 48 -20.18 81.18 -15.02
CA HIS A 48 -19.62 82.37 -15.65
C HIS A 48 -20.53 83.60 -15.47
N ASN A 49 -21.85 83.40 -15.51
CA ASN A 49 -22.88 84.42 -15.35
C ASN A 49 -23.58 84.34 -13.99
N TRP A 50 -22.85 83.95 -12.95
CA TRP A 50 -23.44 83.76 -11.62
C TRP A 50 -24.12 85.02 -11.09
N THR A 51 -23.65 86.22 -11.44
CA THR A 51 -24.28 87.48 -11.03
C THR A 51 -25.67 87.65 -11.65
N ILE A 52 -25.87 87.26 -12.93
CA ILE A 52 -27.20 87.26 -13.56
C ILE A 52 -28.10 86.25 -12.88
N VAL A 53 -27.59 85.03 -12.66
CA VAL A 53 -28.36 83.96 -12.04
C VAL A 53 -28.77 84.35 -10.62
N TYR A 54 -27.83 84.89 -9.84
CA TYR A 54 -28.08 85.41 -8.50
C TYR A 54 -29.11 86.53 -8.53
N SER A 55 -28.92 87.56 -9.36
CA SER A 55 -29.88 88.65 -9.50
C SER A 55 -31.27 88.12 -9.91
N PHE A 56 -31.35 87.16 -10.83
CA PHE A 56 -32.62 86.57 -11.24
C PHE A 56 -33.40 85.93 -10.06
N PHE A 57 -32.71 85.25 -9.14
CA PHE A 57 -33.35 84.60 -7.99
C PHE A 57 -33.49 85.49 -6.75
N PHE A 58 -32.63 86.50 -6.58
CA PHE A 58 -32.49 87.27 -5.34
C PHE A 58 -32.76 88.77 -5.49
N ILE A 59 -33.25 89.26 -6.64
CA ILE A 59 -33.64 90.67 -6.76
C ILE A 59 -34.81 90.97 -5.79
N ASP A 60 -34.62 92.03 -5.01
CA ASP A 60 -35.63 92.59 -4.10
C ASP A 60 -36.97 92.82 -4.79
N GLN A 61 -38.06 92.48 -4.10
CA GLN A 61 -39.44 92.68 -4.57
C GLN A 61 -39.75 94.15 -4.92
N LYS A 62 -38.92 95.09 -4.47
CA LYS A 62 -39.09 96.53 -4.68
C LYS A 62 -38.57 97.06 -6.02
N CYS A 63 -37.76 96.29 -6.76
CA CYS A 63 -37.27 96.71 -8.09
C CYS A 63 -38.36 96.57 -9.16
N THR A 64 -38.56 97.61 -9.98
CA THR A 64 -39.49 97.54 -11.11
C THR A 64 -38.92 96.68 -12.25
N LEU A 65 -39.79 96.20 -13.15
CA LEU A 65 -39.34 95.40 -14.30
C LEU A 65 -38.39 96.19 -15.21
N GLU A 66 -38.59 97.50 -15.35
CA GLU A 66 -37.71 98.35 -16.17
C GLU A 66 -36.29 98.42 -15.60
N GLU A 67 -36.16 98.57 -14.28
CA GLU A 67 -34.86 98.61 -13.59
C GLU A 67 -34.09 97.29 -13.79
N LYS A 68 -34.79 96.15 -13.78
CA LYS A 68 -34.18 94.83 -14.03
C LYS A 68 -33.67 94.71 -15.47
N ILE A 69 -34.48 95.14 -16.45
CA ILE A 69 -34.08 95.12 -17.85
C ILE A 69 -32.86 96.02 -18.08
N GLU A 70 -32.84 97.20 -17.48
CA GLU A 70 -31.72 98.13 -17.62
C GLU A 70 -30.45 97.59 -16.96
N TYR A 71 -30.57 96.96 -15.78
CA TYR A 71 -29.47 96.24 -15.14
C TYR A 71 -28.87 95.17 -16.07
N PHE A 72 -29.69 94.33 -16.71
CA PHE A 72 -29.19 93.31 -17.64
C PHE A 72 -28.52 93.92 -18.88
N LYS A 73 -29.07 95.00 -19.44
CA LYS A 73 -28.44 95.72 -20.55
C LYS A 73 -27.07 96.28 -20.14
N GLN A 74 -26.98 96.88 -18.96
CA GLN A 74 -25.74 97.45 -18.45
C GLN A 74 -24.71 96.36 -18.17
N TYR A 75 -25.11 95.25 -17.54
CA TYR A 75 -24.23 94.09 -17.28
C TYR A 75 -23.57 93.60 -18.58
N TRP A 76 -24.35 93.41 -19.65
CA TRP A 76 -23.81 92.94 -20.93
C TRP A 76 -22.97 93.99 -21.68
N ARG A 77 -23.25 95.28 -21.48
CA ARG A 77 -22.45 96.37 -22.06
C ARG A 77 -21.07 96.51 -21.40
N GLN A 78 -20.97 96.21 -20.11
CA GLN A 78 -19.73 96.32 -19.35
C GLN A 78 -18.74 95.16 -19.60
N LYS A 79 -19.21 94.07 -20.21
CA LYS A 79 -18.38 92.90 -20.50
C LYS A 79 -17.41 93.19 -21.65
N ASN A 80 -16.16 93.43 -21.26
CA ASN A 80 -15.03 93.67 -22.16
C ASN A 80 -13.96 92.60 -21.97
N LEU A 81 -13.49 92.01 -23.07
CA LEU A 81 -12.42 91.01 -23.08
C LEU A 81 -11.37 91.55 -24.04
N PHE A 82 -10.15 91.80 -23.52
CA PHE A 82 -9.06 92.42 -24.28
C PHE A 82 -9.45 93.75 -24.95
N GLY A 83 -10.34 94.54 -24.33
CA GLY A 83 -10.77 95.83 -24.87
C GLY A 83 -11.86 95.75 -25.95
N PHE A 84 -12.30 94.56 -26.34
CA PHE A 84 -13.42 94.39 -27.26
C PHE A 84 -14.72 94.16 -26.49
N HIS A 85 -15.75 94.95 -26.82
CA HIS A 85 -17.11 94.72 -26.36
C HIS A 85 -17.69 93.54 -27.14
N TYR A 86 -17.89 92.41 -26.47
CA TYR A 86 -18.36 91.18 -27.11
C TYR A 86 -19.84 90.88 -26.81
N GLY A 87 -20.44 91.59 -25.84
CA GLY A 87 -21.85 91.50 -25.50
C GLY A 87 -22.32 90.08 -25.13
N PHE A 88 -23.63 89.84 -25.21
CA PHE A 88 -24.21 88.52 -24.88
C PHE A 88 -23.72 87.40 -25.81
N ILE A 89 -23.66 87.66 -27.11
CA ILE A 89 -23.30 86.63 -28.11
C ILE A 89 -21.85 86.21 -27.91
N GLY A 90 -20.94 87.16 -27.67
CA GLY A 90 -19.54 86.83 -27.39
C GLY A 90 -19.36 86.07 -26.09
N ASP A 91 -20.14 86.38 -25.05
CA ASP A 91 -20.11 85.65 -23.78
C ASP A 91 -20.54 84.21 -23.97
N LEU A 92 -21.58 83.99 -24.77
CA LEU A 92 -22.06 82.67 -25.15
C LEU A 92 -20.97 81.89 -25.91
N ILE A 93 -20.29 82.50 -26.88
CA ILE A 93 -19.16 81.88 -27.60
C ILE A 93 -18.02 81.53 -26.63
N ILE A 94 -17.67 82.42 -25.70
CA ILE A 94 -16.65 82.16 -24.68
C ILE A 94 -17.06 80.94 -23.84
N CYS A 95 -18.31 80.87 -23.39
CA CYS A 95 -18.83 79.72 -22.64
C CYS A 95 -18.76 78.42 -23.45
N ILE A 96 -19.07 78.44 -24.76
CA ILE A 96 -18.93 77.28 -25.66
C ILE A 96 -17.46 76.85 -25.75
N VAL A 97 -16.53 77.79 -25.94
CA VAL A 97 -15.10 77.51 -26.05
C VAL A 97 -14.56 76.92 -24.74
N VAL A 98 -14.89 77.52 -23.60
CA VAL A 98 -14.50 77.03 -22.27
C VAL A 98 -15.07 75.63 -22.02
N ALA A 99 -16.36 75.39 -22.29
CA ALA A 99 -16.97 74.07 -22.14
C ALA A 99 -16.31 73.03 -23.05
N THR A 100 -15.95 73.41 -24.27
CA THR A 100 -15.21 72.54 -25.22
C THR A 100 -13.83 72.17 -24.66
N ILE A 101 -13.08 73.14 -24.13
CA ILE A 101 -11.77 72.91 -23.51
C ILE A 101 -11.89 71.97 -22.31
N VAL A 102 -12.87 72.20 -21.42
CA VAL A 102 -13.14 71.35 -20.25
C VAL A 102 -13.41 69.90 -20.68
N LEU A 103 -14.19 69.69 -21.75
CA LEU A 103 -14.44 68.35 -22.28
C LEU A 103 -13.19 67.72 -22.87
N ILE A 104 -12.40 68.46 -23.66
CA ILE A 104 -11.13 67.97 -24.21
C ILE A 104 -10.22 67.50 -23.07
N ILE A 105 -10.04 68.31 -22.02
CA ILE A 105 -9.25 67.95 -20.84
C ILE A 105 -9.82 66.69 -20.18
N THR A 106 -11.14 66.62 -19.98
CA THR A 106 -11.80 65.45 -19.39
C THR A 106 -11.55 64.18 -20.20
N TYR A 107 -11.63 64.26 -21.54
CA TYR A 107 -11.33 63.13 -22.43
C TYR A 107 -9.85 62.75 -22.40
N LEU A 108 -8.93 63.70 -22.35
CA LEU A 108 -7.50 63.44 -22.18
C LEU A 108 -7.20 62.76 -20.84
N CYS A 109 -7.80 63.23 -19.75
CA CYS A 109 -7.72 62.58 -18.44
C CYS A 109 -8.28 61.15 -18.47
N LYS A 110 -9.39 60.92 -19.19
CA LYS A 110 -9.98 59.58 -19.36
C LYS A 110 -9.06 58.65 -20.16
N LEU A 111 -8.44 59.15 -21.23
CA LEU A 111 -7.45 58.40 -22.01
C LEU A 111 -6.21 58.07 -21.18
N GLY A 112 -5.71 59.03 -20.41
CA GLY A 112 -4.61 58.83 -19.46
C GLY A 112 -4.95 57.78 -18.40
N SER A 113 -6.13 57.87 -17.80
CA SER A 113 -6.62 56.92 -16.79
C SER A 113 -6.75 55.51 -17.33
N LYS A 114 -7.21 55.34 -18.59
CA LYS A 114 -7.26 54.02 -19.24
C LYS A 114 -5.86 53.44 -19.44
N LYS A 115 -4.90 54.23 -19.93
CA LYS A 115 -3.52 53.77 -20.08
C LYS A 115 -2.89 53.39 -18.75
N LEU A 116 -3.10 54.22 -17.72
CA LEU A 116 -2.63 53.95 -16.37
C LEU A 116 -3.25 52.67 -15.80
N SER A 117 -4.54 52.46 -16.02
CA SER A 117 -5.25 51.24 -15.62
C SER A 117 -4.72 50.01 -16.34
N ILE A 118 -4.39 50.08 -17.63
CA ILE A 118 -3.78 48.96 -18.38
C ILE A 118 -2.39 48.65 -17.83
N LEU A 119 -1.57 49.66 -17.54
CA LEU A 119 -0.26 49.46 -16.93
C LEU A 119 -0.39 48.80 -15.56
N TYR A 120 -1.34 49.25 -14.74
CA TYR A 120 -1.58 48.71 -13.41
C TYR A 120 -2.18 47.29 -13.44
N ASN A 121 -3.17 47.04 -14.30
CA ASN A 121 -3.79 45.71 -14.46
C ASN A 121 -2.84 44.69 -15.10
N ASN A 122 -1.92 45.13 -15.96
CA ASN A 122 -0.88 44.22 -16.48
C ASN A 122 0.08 43.75 -15.38
N SER A 123 0.21 44.51 -14.29
CA SER A 123 1.03 44.16 -13.14
C SER A 123 0.29 43.31 -12.11
N ILE A 124 -1.02 43.46 -11.96
CA ILE A 124 -1.78 42.84 -10.86
C ILE A 124 -2.93 41.99 -11.40
N ILE A 125 -2.84 40.68 -11.19
CA ILE A 125 -3.91 39.73 -11.48
C ILE A 125 -4.64 39.44 -10.16
N ARG A 126 -5.95 39.69 -10.13
CA ARG A 126 -6.78 39.32 -8.98
C ARG A 126 -7.20 37.87 -9.11
N ILE A 127 -6.60 37.00 -8.31
CA ILE A 127 -6.85 35.55 -8.34
C ILE A 127 -7.93 35.15 -7.31
N SER A 128 -8.16 35.96 -6.27
CA SER A 128 -9.28 35.76 -5.34
C SER A 128 -9.74 37.07 -4.69
N ASN A 129 -10.85 37.03 -3.94
CA ASN A 129 -11.36 38.19 -3.19
C ASN A 129 -10.37 38.73 -2.15
N THR A 130 -9.35 37.96 -1.75
CA THR A 130 -8.47 38.28 -0.60
C THR A 130 -7.02 38.57 -0.95
N ARG A 131 -6.53 38.18 -2.13
CA ARG A 131 -5.10 38.37 -2.49
C ARG A 131 -4.92 38.90 -3.91
N LEU A 132 -4.25 40.04 -4.01
CA LEU A 132 -3.71 40.59 -5.25
C LEU A 132 -2.33 39.98 -5.44
N ILE A 133 -2.11 39.34 -6.59
CA ILE A 133 -0.87 38.64 -6.91
C ILE A 133 -0.33 39.28 -8.18
N THR A 134 0.98 39.51 -8.23
CA THR A 134 1.57 40.09 -9.44
C THR A 134 1.55 39.06 -10.58
N LYS A 135 1.59 39.52 -11.84
CA LYS A 135 1.63 38.60 -12.98
C LYS A 135 2.86 37.67 -12.96
N GLU A 136 3.95 38.10 -12.35
CA GLU A 136 5.17 37.32 -12.15
C GLU A 136 4.96 36.22 -11.12
N GLU A 137 4.43 36.57 -9.94
CA GLU A 137 4.05 35.60 -8.92
C GLU A 137 3.01 34.59 -9.44
N TYR A 138 2.06 35.02 -10.28
CA TYR A 138 1.11 34.10 -10.93
C TYR A 138 1.82 33.08 -11.83
N LYS A 139 2.79 33.52 -12.63
CA LYS A 139 3.57 32.63 -13.49
C LYS A 139 4.41 31.66 -12.68
N GLU A 140 4.96 32.08 -11.54
CA GLU A 140 5.70 31.21 -10.63
C GLU A 140 4.78 30.16 -9.99
N LEU A 141 3.62 30.59 -9.49
CA LEU A 141 2.59 29.69 -8.95
C LEU A 141 2.11 28.70 -10.00
N GLN A 142 1.90 29.14 -11.24
CA GLN A 142 1.50 28.25 -12.33
C GLN A 142 2.59 27.21 -12.62
N LYS A 143 3.87 27.62 -12.67
CA LYS A 143 4.99 26.68 -12.82
C LYS A 143 5.08 25.70 -11.67
N GLU A 144 4.81 26.14 -10.44
CA GLU A 144 4.78 25.27 -9.26
C GLU A 144 3.63 24.24 -9.36
N ILE A 145 2.43 24.68 -9.77
CA ILE A 145 1.29 23.79 -10.01
C ILE A 145 1.63 22.75 -11.09
N ASP A 146 2.18 23.19 -12.22
CA ASP A 146 2.54 22.29 -13.33
C ASP A 146 3.63 21.29 -12.87
N SER A 147 4.61 21.73 -12.08
CA SER A 147 5.64 20.87 -11.50
C SER A 147 5.04 19.82 -10.55
N LYS A 148 4.12 20.22 -9.67
CA LYS A 148 3.45 19.30 -8.74
C LYS A 148 2.53 18.32 -9.47
N GLN A 149 1.86 18.75 -10.53
CA GLN A 149 1.05 17.87 -11.36
C GLN A 149 1.92 16.80 -12.03
N ASN A 150 3.06 17.19 -12.60
CA ASN A 150 4.02 16.25 -13.18
C ASN A 150 4.57 15.25 -12.14
N GLU A 151 4.74 15.67 -10.88
CA GLU A 151 5.14 14.79 -9.78
C GLU A 151 4.04 13.79 -9.43
N ILE A 152 2.78 14.24 -9.35
CA ILE A 152 1.61 13.36 -9.12
C ILE A 152 1.51 12.30 -10.23
N ASP A 153 1.65 12.70 -11.48
CA ASP A 153 1.54 11.78 -12.62
C ASP A 153 2.65 10.71 -12.59
N LYS A 154 3.88 11.08 -12.18
CA LYS A 154 4.97 10.12 -11.95
C LYS A 154 4.64 9.14 -10.83
N LEU A 155 4.17 9.63 -9.69
CA LEU A 155 3.80 8.79 -8.54
C LEU A 155 2.66 7.83 -8.89
N GLN A 156 1.67 8.28 -9.67
CA GLN A 156 0.61 7.41 -10.18
C GLN A 156 1.16 6.32 -11.12
N GLY A 157 2.06 6.69 -12.03
CA GLY A 157 2.73 5.74 -12.91
C GLY A 157 3.52 4.68 -12.15
N ASP A 158 4.23 5.08 -11.09
CA ASP A 158 4.97 4.14 -10.25
C ASP A 158 4.05 3.27 -9.39
N ARG A 159 2.94 3.81 -8.88
CA ARG A 159 1.91 3.03 -8.19
C ARG A 159 1.38 1.90 -9.08
N VAL A 160 1.03 2.20 -10.34
CA VAL A 160 0.54 1.17 -11.29
C VAL A 160 1.60 0.08 -11.52
N LYS A 161 2.90 0.44 -11.58
CA LYS A 161 3.98 -0.54 -11.68
C LYS A 161 4.14 -1.40 -10.43
N PHE A 162 3.87 -0.85 -9.24
CA PHE A 162 3.92 -1.62 -7.99
C PHE A 162 2.71 -2.54 -7.86
N ASP A 163 1.52 -2.08 -8.21
CA ASP A 163 0.30 -2.89 -8.21
C ASP A 163 0.43 -4.08 -9.16
N SER A 164 1.00 -3.89 -10.35
CA SER A 164 1.25 -5.01 -11.28
C SER A 164 2.25 -6.04 -10.73
N LYS A 165 3.31 -5.58 -10.04
CA LYS A 165 4.26 -6.47 -9.35
C LYS A 165 3.63 -7.20 -8.17
N ILE A 166 2.69 -6.58 -7.45
CA ILE A 166 1.95 -7.21 -6.36
C ILE A 166 1.08 -8.34 -6.94
N ASN A 167 0.30 -8.06 -7.98
CA ASN A 167 -0.55 -9.06 -8.62
C ASN A 167 0.27 -10.25 -9.14
N GLN A 168 1.43 -10.01 -9.77
CA GLN A 168 2.34 -11.08 -10.19
C GLN A 168 2.81 -11.94 -9.02
N LYS A 169 3.11 -11.34 -7.86
CA LYS A 169 3.51 -12.08 -6.66
C LYS A 169 2.35 -12.86 -6.05
N GLU A 170 1.14 -12.31 -6.07
CA GLU A 170 -0.07 -13.00 -5.61
C GLU A 170 -0.39 -14.21 -6.47
N ASP A 171 -0.23 -14.11 -7.80
CA ASP A 171 -0.36 -15.23 -8.73
C ASP A 171 0.66 -16.34 -8.42
N ILE A 172 1.92 -15.95 -8.16
CA ILE A 172 2.98 -16.90 -7.76
C ILE A 172 2.62 -17.59 -6.44
N ILE A 173 2.15 -16.84 -5.43
CA ILE A 173 1.72 -17.40 -4.14
C ILE A 173 0.54 -18.36 -4.33
N GLY A 174 -0.43 -18.01 -5.18
CA GLY A 174 -1.56 -18.88 -5.52
C GLY A 174 -1.10 -20.20 -6.14
N ASN A 175 -0.18 -20.14 -7.10
CA ASN A 175 0.40 -21.33 -7.73
C ASN A 175 1.17 -22.21 -6.73
N LEU A 176 2.01 -21.61 -5.89
CA LEU A 176 2.75 -22.33 -4.85
C LEU A 176 1.83 -23.00 -3.83
N ASN A 177 0.72 -22.36 -3.45
CA ASN A 177 -0.26 -22.95 -2.54
C ASN A 177 -1.00 -24.13 -3.18
N ASN A 178 -1.34 -24.04 -4.47
CA ASN A 178 -1.94 -25.15 -5.21
C ASN A 178 -0.98 -26.34 -5.31
N GLU A 179 0.30 -26.08 -5.60
CA GLU A 179 1.34 -27.12 -5.65
C GLU A 179 1.56 -27.77 -4.27
N LYS A 180 1.60 -26.97 -3.21
CA LYS A 180 1.65 -27.46 -1.82
C LYS A 180 0.46 -28.34 -1.47
N SER A 181 -0.75 -27.99 -1.92
CA SER A 181 -1.95 -28.82 -1.71
C SER A 181 -1.81 -30.18 -2.39
N LYS A 182 -1.39 -30.20 -3.67
CA LYS A 182 -1.16 -31.45 -4.41
C LYS A 182 -0.13 -32.33 -3.73
N LEU A 183 0.98 -31.73 -3.29
CA LEU A 183 2.04 -32.45 -2.60
C LEU A 183 1.57 -33.04 -1.25
N ASN A 184 0.70 -32.33 -0.53
CA ASN A 184 0.09 -32.85 0.69
C ASN A 184 -0.86 -34.01 0.40
N ASP A 185 -1.66 -33.92 -0.65
CA ASP A 185 -2.57 -35.00 -1.07
C ASP A 185 -1.76 -36.27 -1.47
N GLU A 186 -0.69 -36.10 -2.26
CA GLU A 186 0.25 -37.17 -2.62
C GLU A 186 0.92 -37.78 -1.37
N PHE A 187 1.30 -36.94 -0.40
CA PHE A 187 1.90 -37.39 0.85
C PHE A 187 0.92 -38.20 1.72
N ASP A 188 -0.34 -37.77 1.80
CA ASP A 188 -1.38 -38.49 2.52
C ASP A 188 -1.74 -39.82 1.84
N GLU A 189 -1.74 -39.89 0.51
CA GLU A 189 -1.86 -41.15 -0.23
C GLU A 189 -0.68 -42.07 0.03
N PHE A 190 0.55 -41.56 -0.03
CA PHE A 190 1.75 -42.32 0.28
C PHE A 190 1.71 -42.87 1.71
N LYS A 191 1.28 -42.06 2.68
CA LYS A 191 1.11 -42.48 4.08
C LYS A 191 0.08 -43.60 4.23
N LYS A 192 -1.06 -43.51 3.54
CA LYS A 192 -2.09 -44.57 3.53
C LYS A 192 -1.57 -45.87 2.89
N ALA A 193 -0.85 -45.77 1.77
CA ALA A 193 -0.25 -46.92 1.09
C ALA A 193 0.80 -47.60 1.98
N ASN A 194 1.65 -46.80 2.66
CA ASN A 194 2.68 -47.32 3.55
C ASN A 194 2.06 -48.01 4.78
N ASN A 195 1.00 -47.44 5.37
CA ASN A 195 0.28 -48.09 6.48
C ASN A 195 -0.34 -49.43 6.08
N LYS A 196 -0.94 -49.54 4.88
CA LYS A 196 -1.45 -50.83 4.36
C LYS A 196 -0.34 -51.86 4.18
N ASN A 197 0.82 -51.44 3.67
CA ASN A 197 2.00 -52.32 3.55
C ASN A 197 2.53 -52.76 4.91
N ILE A 198 2.49 -51.90 5.93
CA ILE A 198 2.86 -52.24 7.30
C ILE A 198 1.87 -53.25 7.90
N GLU A 199 0.56 -53.07 7.70
CA GLU A 199 -0.45 -54.04 8.16
C GLU A 199 -0.31 -55.41 7.48
N GLN A 200 -0.02 -55.44 6.18
CA GLN A 200 0.23 -56.68 5.45
C GLN A 200 1.54 -57.36 5.90
N LYS A 201 2.62 -56.59 6.10
CA LYS A 201 3.87 -57.10 6.67
C LYS A 201 3.70 -57.57 8.11
N ASN A 202 2.85 -56.94 8.92
CA ASN A 202 2.55 -57.36 10.29
C ASN A 202 1.64 -58.61 10.34
N LYS A 203 0.82 -58.87 9.31
CA LYS A 203 0.12 -60.16 9.13
C LYS A 203 1.05 -61.29 8.65
N ALA A 204 2.12 -60.95 7.94
CA ALA A 204 3.14 -61.91 7.48
C ALA A 204 4.28 -62.10 8.50
N ASN A 205 4.46 -61.16 9.44
CA ASN A 205 5.48 -61.23 10.46
C ASN A 205 4.98 -62.05 11.65
N PHE A 206 5.50 -63.27 11.71
CA PHE A 206 5.94 -63.94 12.92
C PHE A 206 4.87 -64.03 14.01
N ASP A 207 4.19 -65.18 14.05
CA ASP A 207 3.32 -65.56 15.15
C ASP A 207 4.19 -65.70 16.42
N PHE A 208 4.47 -64.56 17.03
CA PHE A 208 5.31 -64.44 18.21
C PHE A 208 4.69 -65.25 19.35
N ASN A 209 3.37 -65.42 19.35
CA ASN A 209 2.67 -66.31 20.27
C ASN A 209 2.99 -67.78 19.98
N LEU A 210 3.14 -68.21 18.72
CA LEU A 210 3.63 -69.55 18.39
C LEU A 210 5.04 -69.80 18.94
N VAL A 211 5.93 -68.81 18.81
CA VAL A 211 7.31 -68.90 19.33
C VAL A 211 7.36 -68.88 20.86
N VAL A 212 6.55 -68.04 21.50
CA VAL A 212 6.43 -68.02 22.97
C VAL A 212 5.85 -69.35 23.47
N ASN A 213 4.82 -69.90 22.80
CA ASN A 213 4.24 -71.20 23.14
C ASN A 213 5.24 -72.36 22.96
N MET A 214 6.12 -72.30 21.94
CA MET A 214 7.20 -73.28 21.73
C MET A 214 8.34 -73.13 22.77
N LEU A 215 8.54 -71.93 23.34
CA LEU A 215 9.55 -71.68 24.36
C LEU A 215 9.07 -72.05 25.78
N GLU A 216 7.77 -71.92 26.05
CA GLU A 216 7.16 -72.33 27.32
C GLU A 216 7.06 -73.86 27.47
N SER A 217 7.00 -74.60 26.36
CA SER A 217 7.11 -76.05 26.37
C SER A 217 8.60 -76.46 26.41
N GLU A 218 9.16 -76.69 27.61
CA GLU A 218 10.58 -77.07 27.82
C GLU A 218 11.08 -78.26 26.96
N LYS A 219 10.16 -79.02 26.35
CA LYS A 219 10.46 -80.18 25.48
C LYS A 219 10.73 -79.82 24.01
N GLU A 220 10.49 -78.59 23.56
CA GLU A 220 10.55 -78.24 22.13
C GLU A 220 11.66 -77.25 21.75
N ILE A 221 12.56 -76.90 22.69
CA ILE A 221 13.73 -76.06 22.41
C ILE A 221 14.55 -76.55 21.18
N PRO A 222 14.76 -77.88 20.97
CA PRO A 222 15.47 -78.34 19.78
C PRO A 222 14.74 -78.02 18.47
N GLN A 223 13.42 -78.17 18.46
CA GLN A 223 12.57 -77.91 17.29
C GLN A 223 12.45 -76.41 17.02
N PHE A 224 12.40 -75.59 18.07
CA PHE A 224 12.43 -74.14 17.96
C PHE A 224 13.75 -73.63 17.34
N LEU A 225 14.88 -74.16 17.79
CA LEU A 225 16.18 -73.83 17.21
C LEU A 225 16.27 -74.28 15.74
N GLU A 226 15.77 -75.48 15.42
CA GLU A 226 15.73 -75.99 14.05
C GLU A 226 14.83 -75.14 13.13
N TYR A 227 13.70 -74.66 13.64
CA TYR A 227 12.81 -73.72 12.94
C TYR A 227 13.46 -72.36 12.67
N ILE A 228 14.14 -71.78 13.67
CA ILE A 228 14.92 -70.55 13.47
C ILE A 228 16.02 -70.77 12.42
N MET A 229 16.71 -71.91 12.49
CA MET A 229 17.80 -72.23 11.56
C MET A 229 17.33 -72.42 10.12
N SER A 230 16.19 -73.06 9.93
CA SER A 230 15.58 -73.23 8.60
C SER A 230 15.21 -71.87 8.00
N ASN A 231 14.58 -70.99 8.77
CA ASN A 231 14.18 -69.66 8.29
C ASN A 231 15.36 -68.70 8.04
N LEU A 232 16.49 -68.91 8.70
CA LEU A 232 17.72 -68.14 8.46
C LEU A 232 18.59 -68.72 7.35
N GLY A 233 18.20 -69.84 6.71
CA GLY A 233 18.99 -70.50 5.67
C GLY A 233 20.31 -71.09 6.20
N LEU A 234 20.30 -71.53 7.47
CA LEU A 234 21.46 -72.05 8.20
C LEU A 234 21.38 -73.55 8.47
N SER A 235 20.34 -74.24 8.01
CA SER A 235 20.12 -75.67 8.27
C SER A 235 21.27 -76.59 7.85
N ASP A 236 22.06 -76.18 6.84
CA ASP A 236 23.02 -77.06 6.18
C ASP A 236 24.48 -76.81 6.62
N SER A 237 24.75 -75.80 7.44
CA SER A 237 26.12 -75.52 7.91
C SER A 237 26.43 -76.32 9.18
N LYS A 238 26.89 -77.57 9.02
CA LYS A 238 27.48 -78.39 10.10
C LYS A 238 28.91 -77.96 10.43
N ASP A 239 29.12 -76.67 10.68
CA ASP A 239 30.41 -76.19 11.15
C ASP A 239 30.54 -76.45 12.65
N TRP A 240 31.70 -76.91 13.10
CA TRP A 240 31.97 -77.29 14.51
C TRP A 240 31.73 -76.15 15.51
N GLY A 241 31.94 -74.89 15.10
CA GLY A 241 31.59 -73.72 15.91
C GLY A 241 30.08 -73.57 16.14
N PHE A 242 29.26 -74.16 15.27
CA PHE A 242 27.81 -74.09 15.29
C PHE A 242 27.20 -75.04 16.33
N GLU A 243 27.73 -76.25 16.44
CA GLU A 243 27.30 -77.22 17.45
C GLU A 243 27.72 -76.78 18.86
N ALA A 244 28.86 -76.12 18.98
CA ALA A 244 29.27 -75.45 20.22
C ALA A 244 28.32 -74.30 20.59
N PHE A 245 27.91 -73.46 19.63
CA PHE A 245 26.92 -72.42 19.85
C PHE A 245 25.55 -73.00 20.24
N TYR A 246 25.06 -74.01 19.53
CA TYR A 246 23.79 -74.69 19.82
C TYR A 246 23.77 -75.26 21.25
N ASN A 247 24.82 -75.96 21.64
CA ASN A 247 24.94 -76.53 22.98
C ASN A 247 25.09 -75.45 24.06
N HIS A 248 25.86 -74.38 23.79
CA HIS A 248 26.06 -73.31 24.75
C HIS A 248 24.80 -72.44 24.93
N PHE A 249 24.14 -72.09 23.83
CA PHE A 249 22.93 -71.28 23.79
C PHE A 249 21.73 -72.05 24.34
N GLY A 250 21.58 -73.33 23.99
CA GLY A 250 20.57 -74.22 24.58
C GLY A 250 20.74 -74.39 26.09
N ASN A 251 21.98 -74.50 26.58
CA ASN A 251 22.25 -74.54 28.03
C ASN A 251 21.99 -73.19 28.72
N TYR A 252 22.25 -72.07 28.06
CA TYR A 252 21.96 -70.73 28.58
C TYR A 252 20.45 -70.49 28.71
N LEU A 253 19.69 -70.86 27.68
CA LEU A 253 18.22 -70.80 27.68
C LEU A 253 17.61 -71.65 28.80
N LYS A 254 18.13 -72.87 29.02
CA LYS A 254 17.68 -73.75 30.11
C LYS A 254 17.99 -73.21 31.51
N LYS A 255 19.11 -72.51 31.69
CA LYS A 255 19.53 -72.05 33.03
C LYS A 255 18.85 -70.76 33.49
N SER A 256 18.44 -69.89 32.57
CA SER A 256 17.86 -68.58 32.94
C SER A 256 16.90 -68.05 31.85
N PRO A 257 15.78 -68.74 31.60
CA PRO A 257 14.84 -68.37 30.53
C PRO A 257 14.25 -66.97 30.70
N GLU A 258 13.94 -66.56 31.94
CA GLU A 258 13.42 -65.22 32.25
C GLU A 258 14.43 -64.09 31.95
N LEU A 259 15.72 -64.37 32.16
CA LEU A 259 16.82 -63.43 31.94
C LEU A 259 17.10 -63.26 30.44
N PHE A 260 16.94 -64.33 29.67
CA PHE A 260 16.94 -64.27 28.22
C PHE A 260 15.73 -63.48 27.69
N LEU A 261 14.51 -63.80 28.12
CA LEU A 261 13.30 -63.09 27.71
C LEU A 261 13.35 -61.60 28.04
N ASN A 262 13.80 -61.23 29.25
CA ASN A 262 13.97 -59.82 29.64
C ASN A 262 15.07 -59.12 28.83
N ASN A 263 16.22 -59.76 28.60
CA ASN A 263 17.28 -59.15 27.79
C ASN A 263 16.90 -59.04 26.31
N TYR A 264 16.19 -60.05 25.77
CA TYR A 264 15.72 -60.06 24.39
C TYR A 264 14.61 -59.03 24.18
N ALA A 265 13.65 -58.92 25.10
CA ALA A 265 12.61 -57.89 25.07
C ALA A 265 13.21 -56.47 25.22
N ASN A 266 14.21 -56.29 26.10
CA ASN A 266 14.91 -55.02 26.24
C ASN A 266 15.77 -54.68 25.01
N LEU A 267 16.39 -55.67 24.36
CA LEU A 267 17.11 -55.49 23.09
C LEU A 267 16.15 -55.12 21.96
N PHE A 268 15.00 -55.79 21.88
CA PHE A 268 13.98 -55.52 20.85
C PHE A 268 13.36 -54.13 21.05
N ASN A 269 13.09 -53.73 22.30
CA ASN A 269 12.60 -52.40 22.63
C ASN A 269 13.66 -51.31 22.43
N SER A 270 14.93 -51.56 22.75
CA SER A 270 16.01 -50.60 22.51
C SER A 270 16.32 -50.44 21.01
N LEU A 271 16.25 -51.53 20.24
CA LEU A 271 16.30 -51.51 18.77
C LEU A 271 15.09 -50.79 18.17
N LYS A 272 13.87 -51.00 18.70
CA LYS A 272 12.68 -50.21 18.30
C LYS A 272 12.90 -48.72 18.52
N ILE A 273 13.43 -48.34 19.68
CA ILE A 273 13.67 -46.94 20.05
C ILE A 273 14.78 -46.32 19.19
N GLN A 274 15.88 -47.04 18.90
CA GLN A 274 16.98 -46.54 18.07
C GLN A 274 16.64 -46.50 16.57
N VAL A 275 15.89 -47.47 16.05
CA VAL A 275 15.46 -47.49 14.64
C VAL A 275 14.41 -46.41 14.35
N ILE A 276 13.58 -46.05 15.33
CA ILE A 276 12.59 -44.97 15.19
C ILE A 276 13.26 -43.58 15.27
N SER A 277 14.42 -43.43 15.91
CA SER A 277 15.03 -42.13 16.15
C SER A 277 16.09 -41.68 15.11
N TYR A 278 16.39 -42.48 14.08
CA TYR A 278 17.42 -42.13 13.07
C TYR A 278 17.04 -42.28 11.60
N LEU A 279 15.75 -42.26 11.26
CA LEU A 279 15.28 -42.21 9.87
C LEU A 279 14.69 -40.83 9.52
N ILE A 280 15.56 -39.90 9.08
CA ILE A 280 15.13 -38.74 8.29
C ILE A 280 15.38 -39.10 6.83
N PHE A 281 14.30 -39.33 6.08
CA PHE A 281 14.38 -39.64 4.65
C PHE A 281 14.62 -38.35 3.84
N SER A 282 15.63 -38.36 2.98
CA SER A 282 15.85 -37.39 1.89
C SER A 282 15.98 -38.17 0.57
N PRO A 283 15.56 -37.63 -0.58
CA PRO A 283 15.36 -38.41 -1.81
C PRO A 283 16.62 -39.00 -2.45
N ASN A 284 17.83 -38.61 -2.02
CA ASN A 284 19.07 -38.87 -2.76
C ASN A 284 20.10 -39.79 -2.05
N GLY A 285 19.68 -40.64 -1.11
CA GLY A 285 20.53 -41.66 -0.47
C GLY A 285 20.73 -41.48 1.04
N ILE A 286 21.17 -42.54 1.71
CA ILE A 286 21.37 -42.59 3.17
C ILE A 286 22.70 -41.89 3.51
N TYR A 287 22.62 -40.71 4.12
CA TYR A 287 23.76 -40.06 4.75
C TYR A 287 23.61 -40.15 6.27
N VAL A 288 24.55 -40.81 6.94
CA VAL A 288 24.68 -40.73 8.39
C VAL A 288 25.53 -39.50 8.70
N GLN A 289 24.89 -38.37 8.97
CA GLN A 289 25.60 -37.19 9.47
C GLN A 289 25.76 -37.30 10.98
N ILE A 290 26.98 -37.63 11.43
CA ILE A 290 27.33 -37.62 12.85
C ILE A 290 27.69 -36.18 13.22
N LYS A 291 26.87 -35.54 14.05
CA LYS A 291 27.15 -34.21 14.59
C LYS A 291 27.94 -34.35 15.89
N ASN A 292 29.18 -33.84 15.88
CA ASN A 292 30.12 -33.68 16.99
C ASN A 292 30.60 -34.97 17.71
N ILE A 293 31.74 -35.49 17.27
CA ILE A 293 32.67 -36.25 18.12
C ILE A 293 33.82 -35.30 18.47
N PRO A 294 34.05 -34.92 19.73
CA PRO A 294 35.30 -34.30 20.12
C PRO A 294 36.40 -35.38 20.08
N TYR A 295 37.49 -35.08 19.41
CA TYR A 295 38.67 -35.92 19.20
C TYR A 295 39.02 -36.79 20.43
N ALA A 296 38.80 -38.10 20.33
CA ALA A 296 39.39 -39.10 21.22
C ALA A 296 40.03 -40.21 20.35
N GLN A 297 41.21 -40.66 20.77
CA GLN A 297 42.08 -41.56 20.02
C GLN A 297 41.42 -42.93 19.77
N SER A 298 40.92 -43.15 18.55
CA SER A 298 40.48 -44.48 18.09
C SER A 298 41.64 -45.24 17.48
N THR A 299 41.84 -46.50 17.89
CA THR A 299 42.76 -47.43 17.21
C THR A 299 42.00 -48.16 16.11
N ILE A 300 42.51 -48.12 14.88
CA ILE A 300 41.94 -48.82 13.73
C ILE A 300 42.79 -50.07 13.49
N SER A 301 42.19 -51.25 13.62
CA SER A 301 42.83 -52.51 13.20
C SER A 301 42.12 -53.04 11.96
N PHE A 302 42.89 -53.30 10.91
CA PHE A 302 42.41 -53.90 9.67
C PHE A 302 42.56 -55.42 9.74
N LEU A 303 41.49 -56.14 9.37
CA LEU A 303 41.55 -57.56 9.01
C LEU A 303 41.32 -57.61 7.49
N GLU A 304 42.39 -57.87 6.74
CA GLU A 304 42.46 -57.68 5.29
C GLU A 304 41.55 -58.60 4.46
N GLU A 305 40.99 -59.68 5.02
CA GLU A 305 40.30 -60.66 4.19
C GLU A 305 38.80 -60.42 3.95
N ASN A 306 38.13 -59.46 4.61
CA ASN A 306 36.66 -59.34 4.51
C ASN A 306 36.05 -57.92 4.41
N ASN A 307 36.83 -56.89 4.06
CA ASN A 307 36.32 -55.50 3.90
C ASN A 307 35.46 -55.00 5.08
N LEU A 308 35.84 -55.35 6.31
CA LEU A 308 35.13 -55.01 7.54
C LEU A 308 35.99 -54.04 8.35
N ILE A 309 35.46 -52.84 8.63
CA ILE A 309 36.14 -51.85 9.46
C ILE A 309 35.48 -51.88 10.83
N THR A 310 36.24 -52.31 11.83
CA THR A 310 35.79 -52.31 13.22
C THR A 310 36.40 -51.12 13.92
N ILE A 311 35.58 -50.22 14.46
CA ILE A 311 36.05 -49.10 15.26
C ILE A 311 35.67 -49.39 16.71
N VAL A 312 36.69 -49.56 17.55
CA VAL A 312 36.52 -49.79 18.99
C VAL A 312 36.86 -48.49 19.71
N GLU A 313 35.85 -47.92 20.38
CA GLU A 313 36.04 -46.75 21.23
C GLU A 313 36.31 -47.22 22.66
N ARG A 314 37.54 -47.00 23.14
CA ARG A 314 38.07 -47.67 24.34
C ARG A 314 37.40 -47.23 25.65
N GLU A 315 36.78 -46.05 25.68
CA GLU A 315 36.23 -45.47 26.91
C GLU A 315 34.70 -45.62 27.06
N SER A 316 33.97 -45.95 25.98
CA SER A 316 32.49 -45.87 25.98
C SER A 316 31.76 -47.21 26.06
N SER A 317 32.47 -48.35 26.08
CA SER A 317 31.87 -49.69 26.02
C SER A 317 30.94 -49.88 24.80
N LYS A 318 31.13 -49.10 23.73
CA LYS A 318 30.31 -49.17 22.51
C LYS A 318 31.11 -49.76 21.37
N TYR A 319 30.50 -50.71 20.68
CA TYR A 319 31.06 -51.35 19.50
C TYR A 319 30.30 -50.85 18.28
N TYR A 320 31.04 -50.36 17.29
CA TYR A 320 30.49 -49.92 16.01
C TYR A 320 31.03 -50.82 14.90
N VAL A 321 30.13 -51.44 14.15
CA VAL A 321 30.45 -52.24 12.98
C VAL A 321 30.09 -51.42 11.75
N ILE A 322 31.09 -51.05 10.96
CA ILE A 322 30.89 -50.32 9.71
C ILE A 322 31.32 -51.24 8.58
N THR A 323 30.35 -51.61 7.74
CA THR A 323 30.59 -52.40 6.52
C THR A 323 30.45 -51.48 5.31
N ASN A 324 31.32 -51.68 4.32
CA ASN A 324 31.30 -50.93 3.07
C ASN A 324 30.80 -51.78 1.89
N SER A 325 30.11 -52.90 2.15
CA SER A 325 29.58 -53.77 1.08
C SER A 325 28.19 -53.30 0.63
N LYS A 326 27.97 -53.26 -0.70
CA LYS A 326 26.66 -52.94 -1.31
C LYS A 326 25.58 -53.98 -1.00
N GLU A 327 25.98 -55.21 -0.66
CA GLU A 327 25.09 -56.24 -0.17
C GLU A 327 25.41 -56.53 1.28
N ILE A 328 24.40 -56.34 2.14
CA ILE A 328 24.50 -56.60 3.57
C ILE A 328 24.40 -58.12 3.77
N ASN A 329 25.53 -58.78 4.04
CA ASN A 329 25.50 -60.20 4.41
C ASN A 329 25.07 -60.34 5.88
N TYR A 330 23.79 -60.62 6.09
CA TYR A 330 23.18 -60.75 7.41
C TYR A 330 23.83 -61.84 8.28
N LYS A 331 24.47 -62.88 7.70
CA LYS A 331 25.23 -63.88 8.50
C LYS A 331 26.39 -63.24 9.26
N ASN A 332 27.12 -62.32 8.63
CA ASN A 332 28.30 -61.70 9.23
C ASN A 332 27.91 -60.69 10.33
N ILE A 333 26.82 -59.94 10.13
CA ILE A 333 26.29 -59.02 11.14
C ILE A 333 25.76 -59.79 12.34
N MET A 334 25.07 -60.91 12.10
CA MET A 334 24.49 -61.69 13.19
C MET A 334 25.55 -62.45 14.00
N GLY A 335 26.62 -62.94 13.35
CA GLY A 335 27.80 -63.46 14.04
C GLY A 335 28.48 -62.41 14.93
N PHE A 336 28.58 -61.17 14.47
CA PHE A 336 29.17 -60.06 15.23
C PHE A 336 28.29 -59.62 16.42
N LEU A 337 26.97 -59.56 16.24
CA LEU A 337 26.01 -59.27 17.31
C LEU A 337 26.03 -60.33 18.42
N LEU A 338 26.15 -61.61 18.05
CA LEU A 338 26.29 -62.71 19.01
C LEU A 338 27.62 -62.65 19.78
N LEU A 339 28.72 -62.24 19.11
CA LEU A 339 30.01 -62.02 19.76
C LEU A 339 29.99 -60.84 20.74
N ALA A 340 29.27 -59.76 20.39
CA ALA A 340 29.09 -58.60 21.26
C ALA A 340 28.22 -58.90 22.49
N LEU A 341 27.19 -59.75 22.33
CA LEU A 341 26.36 -60.24 23.44
C LEU A 341 27.15 -61.13 24.43
N TYR A 342 28.17 -61.85 23.95
CA TYR A 342 29.03 -62.70 24.79
C TYR A 342 29.90 -61.88 25.76
N ASN A 343 30.31 -60.67 25.40
CA ASN A 343 31.27 -59.85 26.18
C ASN A 343 30.66 -58.96 27.29
N ARG A 344 29.41 -59.20 27.70
CA ARG A 344 28.71 -58.61 28.88
C ARG A 344 29.24 -57.24 29.35
N SER A 345 28.84 -56.15 28.71
CA SER A 345 28.95 -54.81 29.31
C SER A 345 27.96 -53.82 28.71
N PHE A 346 26.83 -53.61 29.38
CA PHE A 346 26.01 -52.40 29.18
C PHE A 346 25.54 -51.85 30.52
N ILE A 347 25.86 -50.59 30.79
CA ILE A 347 25.26 -49.76 31.83
C ILE A 347 24.73 -48.50 31.13
N VAL A 348 23.45 -48.17 31.33
CA VAL A 348 22.81 -46.96 30.78
C VAL A 348 22.64 -45.94 31.89
N LYS A 349 23.17 -44.72 31.72
CA LYS A 349 22.83 -43.55 32.55
C LYS A 349 22.30 -42.41 31.68
N ASN A 350 21.22 -41.79 32.15
CA ASN A 350 20.51 -40.71 31.48
C ASN A 350 20.81 -39.38 32.18
N GLN A 351 21.21 -38.33 31.44
CA GLN A 351 21.38 -36.98 31.99
C GLN A 351 20.70 -35.94 31.08
N SER A 352 19.73 -35.22 31.65
CA SER A 352 19.06 -34.07 31.05
C SER A 352 19.88 -32.80 31.25
N HIS A 353 20.23 -32.10 30.17
CA HIS A 353 20.84 -30.77 30.26
C HIS A 353 19.79 -29.65 30.24
N ARG A 354 19.88 -28.77 31.24
CA ARG A 354 19.28 -27.43 31.31
C ARG A 354 19.93 -26.51 30.28
N GLU A 355 19.14 -25.76 29.52
CA GLU A 355 19.58 -24.57 28.80
C GLU A 355 19.77 -23.39 29.76
N LYS A 356 20.84 -22.61 29.55
CA LYS A 356 21.03 -21.27 30.09
C LYS A 356 21.49 -20.35 28.95
N ARG A 357 20.67 -19.30 28.75
CA ARG A 357 20.90 -17.95 28.20
C ARG A 357 21.59 -17.79 26.85
#